data_AF-A0A5E4KHL8-F1
#
_entry.id   AF-A0A5E4KHL8-F1
#
_cell.length_a   1.000
_cell.length_b   1.000
_cell.length_c   1.000
_cell.angle_alpha   90.00
_cell.angle_beta   90.00
_cell.angle_gamma   90.00
#
_symmetry.space_group_name_H-M   'P 1'
#
loop_
_entity.id
_entity.type
_entity.pdbx_description
1 polymer ?
#
loop_
_entity_poly.entity_id
_entity_poly.type
_entity_poly.pdbx_seq_one_letter_code
_entity_poly.pdbx_strand_id
1 'polypeptide(L)' 'MRTPSRMVFEAFCDMAMILGFKIERHSDRLVVFFNQDNEPNYRQN' A
#
# COMPACT_ATOMS: atom_id res chain seq x y z
N MET A 1 7.34 7.07 -17.69
CA MET A 1 7.53 7.16 -16.22
C MET A 1 8.73 6.30 -15.83
N ARG A 2 9.67 6.81 -15.03
CA ARG A 2 10.79 6.00 -14.52
C ARG A 2 10.26 5.10 -13.39
N THR A 3 10.63 3.83 -13.40
CA THR A 3 10.28 2.91 -12.31
C THR A 3 10.84 3.46 -10.99
N PRO A 4 10.04 3.54 -9.92
CA PRO A 4 10.54 3.95 -8.61
C PRO A 4 11.70 3.05 -8.17
N SER A 5 12.65 3.60 -7.41
CA SER A 5 13.68 2.74 -6.81
C SER A 5 13.02 1.75 -5.85
N ARG A 6 13.66 0.58 -5.67
CA ARG A 6 13.17 -0.43 -4.72
C ARG A 6 12.95 0.16 -3.32
N MET A 7 13.83 1.06 -2.88
CA MET A 7 13.71 1.75 -1.60
C MET A 7 12.43 2.59 -1.49
N VAL A 8 12.05 3.30 -2.56
CA VAL A 8 10.80 4.07 -2.60
C VAL A 8 9.58 3.14 -2.56
N PHE A 9 9.65 2.00 -3.24
CA PHE A 9 8.60 0.99 -3.21
C PHE A 9 8.39 0.42 -1.80
N GLU A 10 9.48 0.05 -1.10
CA GLU A 10 9.41 -0.45 0.28
C GLU A 10 8.83 0.62 1.23
N ALA A 11 9.31 1.86 1.16
CA ALA A 11 8.81 2.95 2.01
C ALA A 11 7.31 3.21 1.82
N PHE A 12 6.80 3.07 0.59
CA PHE A 12 5.38 3.18 0.32
C PHE A 12 4.58 2.01 0.89
N CYS A 13 5.12 0.78 0.83
CA CYS A 13 4.50 -0.38 1.48
C CYS A 13 4.37 -0.18 2.99
N ASP A 14 5.45 0.29 3.64
CA ASP A 14 5.48 0.53 5.08
C ASP A 14 4.47 1.60 5.48
N MET A 15 4.40 2.70 4.73
CA MET A 15 3.43 3.77 4.99
C MET A 15 1.99 3.27 4.84
N ALA A 16 1.69 2.48 3.82
CA ALA A 16 0.36 1.92 3.61
C ALA A 16 -0.06 1.00 4.77
N MET A 17 0.86 0.19 5.29
CA MET A 17 0.62 -0.64 6.48
C MET A 17 0.38 0.20 7.74
N ILE A 18 1.19 1.24 7.98
CA ILE A 18 1.05 2.14 9.13
C ILE A 18 -0.29 2.85 9.12
N LEU A 19 -0.74 3.31 7.95
CA LEU A 19 -2.02 3.97 7.77
C LEU A 19 -3.21 2.98 7.83
N GLY A 20 -2.96 1.69 7.97
CA GLY A 20 -4.01 0.67 8.10
C GLY A 20 -4.67 0.30 6.78
N PHE A 21 -4.05 0.57 5.63
CA PHE A 21 -4.57 0.09 4.36
C PHE A 21 -4.42 -1.43 4.26
N LYS A 22 -5.47 -2.07 3.76
CA LYS A 22 -5.32 -3.40 3.19
C LYS A 22 -4.45 -3.29 1.93
N ILE A 23 -3.35 -4.03 1.91
CA ILE A 23 -2.42 -4.11 0.78
C ILE A 23 -2.16 -5.54 0.36
N GLU A 24 -1.89 -5.76 -0.93
CA GLU A 24 -1.36 -7.01 -1.48
C GLU A 24 -0.05 -6.74 -2.21
N ARG A 25 0.99 -7.46 -1.82
CA ARG A 25 2.35 -7.24 -2.30
C ARG A 25 2.75 -8.31 -3.30
N HIS A 26 3.22 -7.88 -4.47
CA HIS A 26 3.80 -8.73 -5.51
C HIS A 26 5.26 -8.35 -5.76
N SER A 27 5.95 -9.14 -6.59
CA SER A 27 7.36 -8.90 -6.95
C SER A 27 7.60 -7.58 -7.71
N ASP A 28 6.59 -7.09 -8.41
CA ASP A 28 6.66 -5.99 -9.37
C ASP A 28 5.64 -4.87 -9.13
N ARG A 29 4.68 -5.09 -8.22
CA ARG A 29 3.59 -4.13 -7.93
C ARG A 29 3.08 -4.27 -6.51
N LEU A 30 2.44 -3.20 -6.05
CA LEU A 30 1.68 -3.14 -4.81
C LEU A 30 0.23 -2.80 -5.16
N VAL A 31 -0.71 -3.57 -4.64
CA VAL A 31 -2.14 -3.28 -4.74
C VAL A 31 -2.60 -2.72 -3.40
N VAL A 32 -3.23 -1.54 -3.41
CA VAL A 32 -3.77 -0.88 -2.21
C VAL A 32 -5.29 -0.82 -2.35
N PHE A 33 -6.01 -1.27 -1.32
CA PHE A 33 -7.46 -1.34 -1.33
C PHE A 33 -8.07 -0.18 -0.53
N PHE A 34 -8.82 0.65 -1.22
CA PHE A 34 -9.60 1.75 -0.65
C PHE A 34 -11.04 1.29 -0.36
N ASN A 35 -11.68 1.87 0.66
CA ASN A 35 -13.13 1.72 0.81
C ASN A 35 -13.88 2.69 -0.15
N GLN A 36 -15.22 2.71 -0.09
CA GLN A 36 -16.03 3.59 -0.95
C GLN A 36 -15.78 5.10 -0.68
N ASP A 37 -15.25 5.42 0.49
CA ASP A 37 -14.92 6.78 0.95
C ASP A 37 -13.43 7.13 0.76
N ASN A 38 -12.66 6.28 0.06
CA ASN A 38 -11.21 6.38 -0.10
C ASN A 38 -10.40 6.36 1.22
N GLU A 39 -10.98 5.82 2.28
CA GLU A 39 -10.33 5.65 3.58
C GLU A 39 -9.65 4.27 3.68
N PRO A 40 -8.70 4.12 4.63
CA PRO A 40 -8.11 2.83 4.93
C PRO A 40 -9.17 1.82 5.38
N ASN A 41 -9.24 0.67 4.69
CA ASN A 41 -9.98 -0.48 5.18
C ASN A 41 -9.24 -1.04 6.39
N TYR A 42 -9.51 -0.49 7.59
CA TYR A 42 -8.99 -1.03 8.83
C TYR A 42 -9.17 -2.54 8.84
N ARG A 43 -8.07 -3.28 9.09
CA ARG A 43 -8.22 -4.58 9.77
C ARG A 43 -8.85 -4.27 11.12
N GLN A 44 -10.18 -4.31 11.19
CA GLN A 44 -10.89 -4.49 12.46
C GLN A 44 -10.37 -5.82 13.01
N ASN A 45 -9.50 -5.72 14.00
CA ASN A 45 -9.09 -6.85 14.82
C ASN A 45 -10.29 -7.36 15.61
#